data_AF-A0A7J8NIV8-F1
#
_entry.id   AF-A0A7J8NIV8-F1
#
_cell.length_a   1.000
_cell.length_b   1.000
_cell.length_c   1.000
_cell.angle_alpha   90.00
_cell.angle_beta   90.00
_cell.angle_gamma   90.00
#
_symmetry.space_group_name_H-M   'P 1'
#
loop_
_entity.id
_entity.type
_entity.pdbx_description
1 polymer ?
#
loop_
_entity_poly.entity_id
_entity_poly.type
_entity_poly.pdbx_seq_one_letter_code
_entity_poly.pdbx_strand_id
1 'polypeptide(L)' 'MQDLLLKKIQSRWADKSDIQAYIFYYQDLRNSFQTCIFLFGHRSKNEIAHLLATEGLRREEQWNLDRGVPIFA' A
#
# COMPACT_ATOMS: atom_id res chain seq x y z
N MET A 1 18.44 4.41 1.73
CA MET A 1 18.06 3.05 1.32
C MET A 1 16.57 3.09 1.01
N GLN A 2 16.16 2.91 -0.24
CA GLN A 2 14.73 2.92 -0.60
C GLN A 2 14.13 1.53 -0.40
N ASP A 3 13.04 1.45 0.33
CA ASP A 3 12.28 0.21 0.57
C ASP A 3 11.84 -0.45 -0.73
N LEU A 4 11.95 -1.79 -0.76
CA LEU A 4 11.61 -2.62 -1.93
C LEU A 4 10.14 -2.44 -2.36
N LEU A 5 9.23 -2.32 -1.39
CA LEU A 5 7.81 -2.12 -1.65
C LEU A 5 7.55 -0.77 -2.33
N LEU A 6 8.19 0.31 -1.87
CA LEU A 6 8.05 1.63 -2.49
C LEU A 6 8.51 1.61 -3.94
N LYS A 7 9.63 0.95 -4.22
CA LYS A 7 10.12 0.78 -5.59
C LYS A 7 9.11 0.05 -6.47
N LYS A 8 8.44 -0.97 -5.95
CA LYS A 8 7.40 -1.73 -6.67
C LYS A 8 6.16 -0.87 -6.96
N ILE A 9 5.68 -0.10 -6.00
CA ILE A 9 4.52 0.80 -6.20
C ILE A 9 4.84 1.94 -7.18
N GLN A 10 6.08 2.43 -7.18
CA GLN A 10 6.52 3.48 -8.10
C GLN A 10 6.90 2.96 -9.50
N SER A 11 7.08 1.65 -9.64
CA SER A 11 7.35 0.97 -10.90
C SER A 11 6.10 0.94 -11.79
N ARG A 12 6.31 0.85 -13.11
CA ARG A 12 5.24 0.58 -14.09
C ARG A 12 5.11 -0.90 -14.45
N TRP A 13 5.98 -1.74 -13.89
CA TRP A 13 6.01 -3.18 -14.18
C TRP A 13 5.04 -3.94 -13.31
N ALA A 14 4.41 -4.97 -13.90
CA ALA A 14 3.58 -5.91 -13.17
C ALA A 14 4.44 -6.65 -12.12
N ASP A 15 3.97 -6.63 -10.87
CA ASP A 15 4.57 -7.38 -9.78
C ASP A 15 4.00 -8.81 -9.76
N LYS A 16 4.84 -9.81 -9.47
CA LYS A 16 4.45 -11.24 -9.42
C LYS A 16 4.55 -11.84 -8.02
N SER A 17 4.61 -11.00 -6.98
CA SER A 17 4.65 -11.49 -5.59
C SER A 17 3.24 -11.70 -5.05
N ASP A 18 3.14 -12.38 -3.90
CA ASP A 18 1.85 -12.65 -3.25
C ASP A 18 1.08 -11.36 -2.88
N ILE A 19 1.76 -10.22 -2.84
CA ILE A 19 1.18 -8.89 -2.59
C ILE A 19 0.88 -8.09 -3.86
N GLN A 20 0.94 -8.71 -5.05
CA GLN A 20 0.75 -8.03 -6.34
C GLN A 20 -0.56 -7.24 -6.39
N ALA A 21 -1.62 -7.76 -5.77
CA ALA A 21 -2.93 -7.12 -5.75
C ALA A 21 -2.92 -5.79 -5.02
N TYR A 22 -2.20 -5.71 -3.90
CA TYR A 22 -2.00 -4.46 -3.17
C TYR A 22 -1.13 -3.49 -3.98
N ILE A 23 -0.07 -3.98 -4.61
CA ILE A 23 0.82 -3.13 -5.44
C ILE A 23 0.04 -2.51 -6.60
N PHE A 24 -0.73 -3.31 -7.32
CA PHE A 24 -1.58 -2.85 -8.41
C PHE A 24 -2.62 -1.84 -7.91
N TYR A 25 -3.28 -2.12 -6.79
CA TYR A 25 -4.24 -1.20 -6.19
C TYR A 25 -3.63 0.18 -5.92
N TYR A 26 -2.43 0.23 -5.32
CA TYR A 26 -1.76 1.50 -5.05
C TYR A 26 -1.21 2.18 -6.32
N GLN A 27 -0.81 1.41 -7.33
CA GLN A 27 -0.43 1.96 -8.65
C GLN A 27 -1.64 2.61 -9.35
N ASP A 28 -2.80 1.95 -9.33
CA ASP A 28 -4.04 2.47 -9.90
C ASP A 28 -4.52 3.72 -9.15
N LEU A 29 -4.57 3.64 -7.82
CA LEU A 29 -4.95 4.77 -6.96
C LEU A 29 -4.00 5.96 -7.16
N ARG A 30 -2.69 5.72 -7.34
CA ARG A 30 -1.73 6.79 -7.64
C ARG A 30 -2.09 7.52 -8.94
N ASN A 31 -2.57 6.82 -9.95
CA ASN A 31 -2.94 7.42 -11.24
C ASN A 31 -4.19 8.31 -11.14
N SER A 32 -4.99 8.22 -10.07
CA SER A 32 -6.10 9.16 -9.84
C SER A 32 -5.66 10.52 -9.30
N PHE A 33 -4.39 10.71 -8.98
CA PHE A 33 -3.83 11.99 -8.53
C PHE A 33 -2.95 12.61 -9.63
N GLN A 34 -3.00 13.94 -9.76
CA GLN A 34 -2.12 14.67 -10.69
C GLN A 34 -0.63 14.45 -10.36
N THR A 35 -0.31 14.44 -9.07
CA THR A 35 1.03 14.13 -8.56
C THR A 35 0.89 13.34 -7.26
N CYS A 36 1.51 12.16 -7.20
CA CYS A 36 1.59 11.35 -5.99
C CYS A 36 2.95 10.64 -5.91
N ILE A 37 3.62 10.82 -4.78
CA ILE A 37 4.94 10.27 -4.47
C ILE A 37 4.88 9.50 -3.14
N PHE A 38 5.50 8.32 -3.12
CA PHE A 38 5.66 7.53 -1.90
C PHE A 38 7.05 7.79 -1.34
N LEU A 39 7.12 8.07 -0.03
CA LEU A 39 8.36 8.33 0.70
C LEU A 39 8.46 7.37 1.88
N PHE A 40 9.67 6.89 2.13
CA PHE A 40 9.94 6.08 3.29
C PHE A 40 9.92 6.96 4.55
N GLY A 41 9.10 6.59 5.52
CA GLY A 41 9.02 7.24 6.84
C GLY A 41 9.47 6.29 7.93
N HIS A 42 10.32 6.76 8.84
CA HIS A 42 10.71 5.99 10.02
C HIS A 42 9.48 5.75 10.92
N ARG A 43 9.40 4.58 11.57
CA ARG A 43 8.25 4.20 12.42
C ARG A 43 7.92 5.25 13.48
N SER A 44 8.94 5.85 14.10
CA SER A 44 8.75 6.92 15.11
C SER A 44 8.10 8.19 14.58
N LYS A 45 8.08 8.40 13.25
CA LYS A 45 7.37 9.52 12.62
C LYS A 45 5.98 9.12 12.10
N ASN A 46 5.58 7.87 12.29
CA ASN A 46 4.34 7.30 11.78
C ASN A 46 3.54 6.58 12.89
N GLU A 47 3.63 7.08 14.12
CA GLU A 47 3.04 6.46 15.31
C GLU A 47 1.51 6.36 15.22
N ILE A 48 0.85 7.38 14.66
CA ILE A 48 -0.61 7.40 14.48
C ILE A 48 -1.04 6.26 13.54
N ALA A 49 -0.39 6.09 12.39
CA ALA A 49 -0.73 5.01 11.47
C ALA A 49 -0.47 3.63 12.10
N HIS A 50 0.61 3.51 12.88
CA HIS A 50 0.90 2.28 13.61
C HIS A 50 -0.18 1.96 14.66
N LEU A 51 -0.63 2.95 15.42
CA LEU A 51 -1.70 2.80 16.40
C LEU A 51 -3.01 2.36 15.71
N LEU A 52 -3.39 3.03 14.61
CA LEU A 52 -4.59 2.69 13.86
C LEU A 52 -4.52 1.26 13.30
N ALA A 53 -3.39 0.86 12.71
CA ALA A 53 -3.21 -0.50 12.23
C ALA A 53 -3.31 -1.56 13.36
N THR A 54 -2.77 -1.23 14.54
CA THR A 54 -2.80 -2.11 15.71
C THR A 54 -4.23 -2.27 16.25
N GLU A 55 -4.97 -1.17 16.35
CA GLU A 55 -6.34 -1.19 16.86
C GLU A 55 -7.30 -1.83 15.85
N GLY A 56 -7.13 -1.58 14.54
CA GLY A 56 -7.90 -2.24 13.49
C GLY A 56 -7.68 -3.76 13.48
N LEU A 57 -6.44 -4.21 13.66
CA LEU A 57 -6.13 -5.64 13.80
C LEU A 57 -6.79 -6.24 15.05
N ARG A 58 -6.75 -5.53 16.19
CA ARG A 58 -7.40 -5.95 17.44
C ARG A 58 -8.91 -6.12 17.29
N ARG A 59 -9.52 -5.35 16.39
CA ARG A 59 -10.96 -5.35 16.09
C ARG A 59 -11.33 -6.24 14.91
N GLU A 60 -10.37 -6.95 14.33
CA GLU A 60 -10.55 -7.81 13.15
C GLU A 60 -11.14 -7.07 11.95
N GLU A 61 -10.83 -5.79 11.82
CA GLU A 61 -11.38 -4.97 10.75
C GLU A 61 -10.69 -5.26 9.39
N GLN A 62 -11.47 -5.25 8.29
CA GLN A 62 -11.00 -5.63 6.96
C GLN A 62 -10.84 -4.45 5.98
N TRP A 63 -10.23 -3.34 6.41
CA TRP A 63 -10.12 -2.10 5.62
C TRP A 63 -9.04 -2.07 4.52
N ASN A 64 -8.42 -3.20 4.19
CA ASN A 64 -7.18 -3.13 3.39
C ASN A 64 -7.40 -2.69 1.93
N LEU A 65 -8.62 -2.81 1.39
CA LEU A 65 -8.95 -2.48 0.00
C LEU A 65 -10.40 -2.00 -0.13
N ASP A 66 -10.64 -0.69 -0.09
CA ASP A 66 -11.97 -0.10 -0.27
C ASP A 66 -12.64 -0.47 -1.62
N ARG A 67 -11.84 -0.81 -2.64
CA ARG A 67 -12.33 -1.26 -3.96
C ARG A 67 -12.23 -2.77 -4.19
N GLY A 68 -11.91 -3.55 -3.14
CA GLY A 68 -11.71 -4.99 -3.22
C GLY A 68 -10.35 -5.41 -3.81
N VAL A 69 -10.03 -6.71 -3.71
CA VAL A 69 -8.85 -7.34 -4.32
C VAL A 69 -9.10 -7.46 -5.83
N PRO A 70 -8.28 -6.83 -6.70
CA PRO A 70 -8.37 -7.10 -8.13
C PRO A 70 -8.15 -8.60 -8.38
N ILE A 71 -9.11 -9.23 -9.04
CA ILE A 71 -9.02 -10.65 -9.40
C ILE A 71 -8.08 -10.74 -10.61
N PHE A 72 -6.85 -11.19 -10.37
CA PHE A 72 -5.94 -11.57 -11.45
C PHE A 72 -6.24 -13.03 -11.80
N ALA A 73 -6.81 -13.24 -13.00
CA ALA A 73 -7.04 -14.56 -13.58
C ALA A 73 -5.72 -15.20 -14.07
#